data_AF-A0A2Z3GVP7-F1
#
_entry.id   AF-A0A2Z3GVP7-F1
#
_cell.length_a   1.000
_cell.length_b   1.000
_cell.length_c   1.000
_cell.angle_alpha   90.00
_cell.angle_beta   90.00
_cell.angle_gamma   90.00
#
_symmetry.space_group_name_H-M   'P 1'
#
loop_
_entity.id
_entity.type
_entity.pdbx_description
1 polymer ?
#
loop_
_entity_poly.entity_id
_entity_poly.type
_entity_poly.pdbx_seq_one_letter_code
_entity_poly.pdbx_strand_id
1 'polypeptide(L)'
;MTEYLCLTLLANADEPAPAFKSRLTAFWSHLLRTQPDTYEALYAEAVTFELVGGRVSRQYMVEVAAAEPLADALRAGGVEVAPVDTDDTYTKYEASGSEWFQVEH
;
A
#
# COMPACT_ATOMS: atom_id res chain seq x y z
N MET A 1 -13.36 -4.12 -16.12
CA MET A 1 -12.15 -3.27 -16.03
C MET A 1 -11.68 -3.42 -14.60
N THR A 2 -10.40 -3.73 -14.36
CA THR A 2 -9.90 -3.76 -12.98
C THR A 2 -9.68 -2.33 -12.53
N GLU A 3 -10.28 -1.98 -11.41
CA GLU A 3 -10.16 -0.68 -10.76
C GLU A 3 -9.34 -0.84 -9.49
N TYR A 4 -8.60 0.21 -9.16
CA TYR A 4 -7.68 0.22 -8.03
C TYR A 4 -8.05 1.32 -7.06
N LEU A 5 -7.80 1.10 -5.77
CA LEU A 5 -7.87 2.11 -4.72
C LEU A 5 -6.46 2.44 -4.26
N CYS A 6 -6.27 3.68 -3.84
CA CYS A 6 -5.02 4.13 -3.24
C CYS A 6 -5.06 3.90 -1.72
N LEU A 7 -4.25 2.96 -1.23
CA LEU A 7 -4.00 2.81 0.21
C LEU A 7 -2.81 3.66 0.62
N THR A 8 -3.01 4.52 1.62
CA THR A 8 -1.92 5.28 2.23
C THR A 8 -1.52 4.64 3.56
N LEU A 9 -0.32 4.06 3.60
CA LEU A 9 0.25 3.47 4.81
C LEU A 9 1.05 4.52 5.58
N LEU A 10 0.92 4.51 6.91
CA LEU A 10 1.54 5.50 7.79
C LEU A 10 2.61 4.84 8.67
N ALA A 11 3.80 5.43 8.66
CA ALA A 11 4.88 5.13 9.60
C ALA A 11 4.46 5.51 11.03
N ASN A 12 5.07 4.93 12.05
CA ASN A 12 4.84 5.38 13.43
C ASN A 12 5.30 6.83 13.62
N ALA A 13 4.87 7.46 14.73
CA ALA A 13 5.40 8.77 15.10
C ALA A 13 6.93 8.72 15.18
N ASP A 14 7.59 9.72 14.60
CA ASP A 14 9.05 9.85 14.53
C ASP A 14 9.80 8.70 13.84
N GLU A 15 9.10 7.78 13.17
CA GLU A 15 9.74 6.70 12.40
C GLU A 15 10.32 7.25 11.09
N PRO A 16 11.64 7.17 10.87
CA PRO A 16 12.26 7.69 9.66
C PRO A 16 11.98 6.77 8.47
N ALA A 17 11.97 7.33 7.26
CA ALA A 17 11.64 6.59 6.04
C ALA A 17 12.42 5.27 5.82
N PRO A 18 13.74 5.18 6.09
CA PRO A 18 14.46 3.91 5.97
C PRO A 18 13.93 2.82 6.90
N ALA A 19 13.59 3.18 8.14
CA ALA A 19 13.05 2.22 9.12
C ALA A 19 11.64 1.77 8.70
N PHE A 20 10.80 2.70 8.27
CA PHE A 20 9.47 2.39 7.77
C PHE A 20 9.52 1.49 6.53
N LYS A 21 10.41 1.78 5.58
CA LYS A 21 10.66 0.93 4.41
C LYS A 21 11.01 -0.50 4.82
N SER A 22 11.94 -0.68 5.77
CA SER A 22 12.31 -2.02 6.25
C SER A 22 11.12 -2.77 6.87
N ARG A 23 10.26 -2.07 7.62
CA ARG A 23 9.05 -2.64 8.22
C ARG A 23 8.03 -3.06 7.17
N LEU A 24 7.79 -2.22 6.16
CA LEU A 24 6.94 -2.57 5.01
C LEU A 24 7.49 -3.77 4.24
N THR A 25 8.79 -3.81 3.94
CA THR A 25 9.42 -4.96 3.27
C THR A 25 9.22 -6.25 4.07
N ALA A 26 9.37 -6.21 5.40
CA ALA A 26 9.13 -7.37 6.25
C ALA A 26 7.66 -7.82 6.23
N PHE A 27 6.72 -6.86 6.32
CA PHE A 27 5.29 -7.13 6.23
C PHE A 27 4.92 -7.78 4.90
N TRP A 28 5.32 -7.16 3.78
CA TRP A 28 5.05 -7.66 2.44
C TRP A 28 5.64 -9.05 2.19
N SER A 29 6.88 -9.27 2.64
CA SER A 29 7.52 -10.58 2.56
C SER A 29 6.80 -11.65 3.39
N HIS A 30 6.17 -11.27 4.50
CA HIS A 30 5.37 -12.18 5.29
C HIS A 30 4.05 -12.48 4.59
N LEU A 31 3.34 -11.44 4.13
CA LEU A 31 2.05 -11.55 3.44
C LEU A 31 2.16 -12.41 2.17
N LEU A 32 3.18 -12.19 1.34
CA LEU A 32 3.45 -13.01 0.16
C LEU A 32 3.55 -14.51 0.49
N ARG A 33 4.07 -14.88 1.67
CA ARG A 33 4.23 -16.29 2.07
C ARG A 33 2.99 -16.88 2.72
N THR A 34 2.17 -16.08 3.38
CA THR A 34 1.02 -16.56 4.17
C THR A 34 -0.31 -16.39 3.46
N GLN A 35 -0.42 -15.38 2.60
CA GLN A 35 -1.62 -14.98 1.87
C GLN A 35 -1.24 -14.46 0.47
N PRO A 36 -0.67 -15.30 -0.41
CA PRO A 36 -0.18 -14.89 -1.73
C PRO A 36 -1.27 -14.21 -2.57
N ASP A 37 -2.49 -14.75 -2.61
CA ASP A 37 -3.61 -14.16 -3.36
C ASP A 37 -3.92 -12.71 -2.91
N THR A 38 -3.76 -12.40 -1.63
CA THR A 38 -3.94 -11.03 -1.11
C THR A 38 -2.77 -10.13 -1.50
N TYR A 39 -1.56 -10.69 -1.55
CA TYR A 39 -0.39 -9.97 -2.03
C TYR A 39 -0.47 -9.67 -3.54
N GLU A 40 -0.96 -10.61 -4.35
CA GLU A 40 -1.15 -10.45 -5.80
C GLU A 40 -2.10 -9.30 -6.16
N ALA A 41 -3.01 -8.94 -5.25
CA ALA A 41 -3.91 -7.80 -5.44
C ALA A 41 -3.23 -6.42 -5.31
N LEU A 42 -1.97 -6.35 -4.86
CA LEU A 42 -1.16 -5.13 -4.95
C LEU A 42 -0.69 -4.94 -6.38
N TYR A 43 -1.12 -3.87 -7.02
CA TYR A 43 -0.74 -3.59 -8.39
C TYR A 43 0.52 -2.75 -8.50
N ALA A 44 0.62 -1.70 -7.67
CA ALA A 44 1.75 -0.80 -7.72
C ALA A 44 2.04 -0.18 -6.35
N GLU A 45 3.27 0.28 -6.15
CA GLU A 45 3.66 1.11 -5.02
C GLU A 45 4.20 2.45 -5.50
N ALA A 46 3.94 3.52 -4.75
CA ALA A 46 4.49 4.84 -5.09
C ALA A 46 6.02 4.76 -5.08
N VAL A 47 6.73 5.48 -5.94
CA VAL A 47 8.20 5.45 -5.99
C VAL A 47 8.81 6.18 -4.79
N THR A 48 8.15 7.23 -4.30
CA THR A 48 8.62 8.10 -3.21
C THR A 48 7.89 7.85 -1.90
N PHE A 49 8.50 8.24 -0.79
CA PHE A 49 7.80 8.38 0.49
C PHE A 49 7.37 9.83 0.61
N GLU A 50 6.22 10.06 1.23
CA GLU A 50 5.67 11.40 1.46
C GLU A 50 5.39 11.64 2.94
N LEU A 51 4.88 12.83 3.28
CA LEU A 51 4.46 13.17 4.63
C LEU A 51 2.95 13.37 4.65
N VAL A 52 2.25 12.60 5.48
CA VAL A 52 0.81 12.75 5.73
C VAL A 52 0.62 12.96 7.23
N GLY A 53 0.06 14.11 7.60
CA GLY A 53 -0.11 14.47 9.02
C GLY A 53 1.19 14.51 9.83
N GLY A 54 2.31 14.86 9.18
CA GLY A 54 3.64 14.89 9.80
C GLY A 54 4.32 13.53 9.96
N ARG A 55 3.70 12.45 9.48
CA ARG A 55 4.26 11.09 9.51
C ARG A 55 4.70 10.68 8.12
N VAL A 56 5.77 9.90 8.05
CA VAL A 56 6.19 9.28 6.78
C VAL A 56 5.08 8.37 6.27
N SER A 57 4.78 8.44 4.97
CA SER A 57 3.77 7.61 4.33
C SER A 57 4.28 6.99 3.04
N ARG A 58 3.61 5.90 2.63
CA ARG A 58 3.83 5.23 1.35
C ARG A 58 2.48 4.81 0.79
N GLN A 59 2.26 5.08 -0.48
CA GLN A 59 1.02 4.74 -1.16
C GLN A 59 1.15 3.44 -1.97
N TYR A 60 0.04 2.72 -2.07
CA TYR A 60 -0.08 1.46 -2.78
C TYR A 60 -1.38 1.44 -3.57
N MET A 61 -1.31 1.05 -4.84
CA MET A 61 -2.47 0.77 -5.67
C MET A 61 -2.87 -0.69 -5.48
N VAL A 62 -4.11 -0.92 -5.07
CA VAL A 62 -4.63 -2.25 -4.76
C VAL A 62 -5.98 -2.45 -5.43
N GLU A 63 -6.30 -3.67 -5.83
CA GLU A 63 -7.62 -3.95 -6.39
C GLU A 63 -8.73 -3.60 -5.39
N VAL A 64 -9.82 -2.99 -5.87
CA VAL A 64 -10.96 -2.56 -5.02
C VAL A 64 -11.43 -3.68 -4.09
N ALA A 65 -11.56 -4.91 -4.61
CA ALA A 65 -12.03 -6.06 -3.84
C ALA A 65 -11.07 -6.50 -2.71
N ALA A 66 -9.79 -6.12 -2.80
CA ALA A 66 -8.76 -6.48 -1.83
C ALA A 66 -8.43 -5.33 -0.87
N ALA A 67 -8.94 -4.11 -1.09
CA ALA A 67 -8.59 -2.94 -0.29
C ALA A 67 -8.91 -3.11 1.20
N GLU A 68 -10.13 -3.55 1.53
CA GLU A 68 -10.54 -3.79 2.92
C GLU A 68 -9.78 -4.97 3.56
N PRO A 69 -9.74 -6.19 2.96
CA PRO A 69 -8.95 -7.30 3.50
C PRO A 69 -7.49 -6.93 3.75
N LEU A 70 -6.89 -6.18 2.83
CA LEU A 70 -5.50 -5.77 2.96
C LEU A 70 -5.31 -4.72 4.06
N ALA A 71 -6.22 -3.74 4.16
CA ALA A 71 -6.18 -2.76 5.24
C ALA A 71 -6.29 -3.44 6.62
N ASP A 72 -7.11 -4.47 6.75
CA ASP A 72 -7.23 -5.24 7.99
C ASP A 72 -5.97 -6.07 8.29
N ALA A 73 -5.39 -6.71 7.28
CA ALA A 73 -4.12 -7.43 7.42
C ALA A 73 -2.98 -6.47 7.86
N LEU A 74 -2.92 -5.28 7.28
CA LEU A 74 -1.96 -4.23 7.64
C LEU A 74 -2.14 -3.78 9.09
N ARG A 75 -3.37 -3.48 9.52
CA ARG A 75 -3.67 -3.10 10.91
C ARG A 75 -3.32 -4.21 11.89
N ALA A 76 -3.62 -5.47 11.56
CA ALA A 76 -3.24 -6.62 12.37
C ALA A 76 -1.70 -6.78 12.46
N GLY A 77 -0.98 -6.39 11.41
CA GLY A 77 0.48 -6.30 11.36
C GLY A 77 1.07 -5.05 12.01
N GLY A 78 0.25 -4.19 12.63
CA GLY A 78 0.70 -2.95 13.26
C GLY A 78 1.09 -1.84 12.27
N VAL A 79 0.61 -1.91 11.03
CA VAL A 79 0.74 -0.83 10.05
C VAL A 79 -0.56 -0.06 10.00
N GLU A 80 -0.49 1.24 10.29
CA GLU A 80 -1.65 2.11 10.23
C GLU A 80 -1.93 2.49 8.78
N VAL A 81 -3.22 2.53 8.43
CA VAL A 81 -3.71 2.88 7.10
C VAL A 81 -4.60 4.11 7.25
N ALA A 82 -4.33 5.16 6.49
CA ALA A 82 -5.21 6.33 6.42
C ALA A 82 -6.60 5.93 5.91
N PRO A 83 -7.65 6.74 6.14
CA PRO A 83 -8.96 6.51 5.54
C PRO A 83 -8.83 6.34 4.03
N VAL A 84 -9.43 5.27 3.50
CA VAL A 84 -9.47 4.99 2.06
C VAL A 84 -10.66 5.73 1.48
N ASP A 85 -10.42 6.52 0.45
CA ASP A 85 -11.49 7.12 -0.35
C ASP A 85 -11.96 6.09 -1.38
N THR A 86 -13.12 5.50 -1.15
CA THR A 86 -13.66 4.43 -2.01
C THR A 86 -14.26 4.96 -3.31
N ASP A 87 -14.53 6.27 -3.40
CA ASP A 87 -15.06 6.92 -4.60
C ASP A 87 -13.93 7.39 -5.54
N ASP A 88 -12.67 7.44 -5.06
CA ASP A 88 -11.49 7.82 -5.84
C ASP A 88 -10.75 6.58 -6.36
N THR A 89 -11.30 6.00 -7.44
CA THR A 89 -10.74 4.83 -8.10
C THR A 89 -9.79 5.19 -9.23
N TYR A 90 -8.72 4.41 -9.36
CA TYR A 90 -7.73 4.53 -10.41
C TYR A 90 -7.93 3.45 -11.46
N THR A 91 -7.82 3.84 -12.73
CA THR A 91 -7.68 2.88 -13.82
C THR A 91 -6.27 2.30 -13.87
N LYS A 92 -6.11 1.17 -14.57
CA LYS A 92 -4.78 0.58 -14.83
C LYS A 92 -3.80 1.57 -15.49
N TYR A 93 -4.29 2.45 -16.35
CA TYR A 93 -3.45 3.46 -17.03
C TYR A 93 -2.86 4.45 -16.02
N GLU A 94 -3.70 4.96 -15.11
CA GLU A 94 -3.28 5.90 -14.07
C GLU A 94 -2.35 5.23 -13.05
N ALA A 95 -2.65 4.00 -12.67
CA ALA A 95 -1.81 3.21 -11.76
C ALA A 95 -0.49 2.72 -12.40
N SER A 96 -0.28 2.97 -13.71
CA SER A 96 0.96 2.70 -14.44
C SER A 96 1.82 3.97 -14.68
N GLY A 97 1.46 5.09 -14.06
CA GLY A 97 2.20 6.35 -14.16
C GLY A 97 3.65 6.25 -13.66
N SER A 98 4.49 7.22 -14.03
CA SER A 98 5.92 7.22 -13.66
C SER A 98 6.18 7.38 -12.16
N GLU A 99 5.18 7.84 -11.41
CA GLU A 99 5.25 7.89 -9.94
C GLU A 99 4.99 6.52 -9.28
N TRP A 100 4.63 5.50 -10.05
CA TRP A 100 4.30 4.15 -9.58
C TRP A 100 5.33 3.12 -10.06
N PHE A 101 5.78 2.27 -9.14
CA PHE A 101 6.52 1.04 -9.44
C PHE A 101 5.52 -0.12 -9.47
N GLN A 102 5.39 -0.79 -10.62
CA GLN A 102 4.48 -1.93 -10.76
C GLN A 102 5.06 -3.13 -10.02
N VAL A 103 4.25 -3.72 -9.14
CA VAL A 103 4.65 -4.92 -8.40
C VAL A 103 4.57 -6.10 -9.37
N GLU A 104 5.71 -6.73 -9.62
CA GLU A 104 5.79 -7.96 -10.40
C GLU A 104 5.38 -9.15 -9.51
N HIS A 105 4.44 -9.95 -10.00
CA HIS A 105 3.99 -11.21 -9.39
C HIS A 105 4.32 -12.39 -10.29
#